data_AF-A0A847D4H2-F1
#
_entry.id   AF-A0A847D4H2-F1
#
_cell.length_a   1.000
_cell.length_b   1.000
_cell.length_c   1.000
_cell.angle_alpha   90.00
_cell.angle_beta   90.00
_cell.angle_gamma   90.00
#
_symmetry.space_group_name_H-M   'P 1'
#
loop_
_entity.id
_entity.type
_entity.pdbx_description
1 polymer ?
#
loop_
_entity_poly.entity_id
_entity_poly.type
_entity_poly.pdbx_seq_one_letter_code
_entity_poly.pdbx_strand_id
1 'polypeptide(L)' 'MAGYLAMRIAAGKLDYTAVIARYPQFKADIDTILINDGFQELIVEA' A
#
# COMPACT_ATOMS: atom_id res chain seq x y z
N MET A 1 -11.08 -3.40 1.50
CA MET A 1 -10.61 -2.20 0.74
C MET A 1 -9.11 -2.10 0.69
N ALA A 2 -8.40 -2.34 1.78
CA ALA A 2 -6.93 -2.43 1.78
C ALA A 2 -6.36 -3.29 0.65
N GLY A 3 -6.90 -4.50 0.41
CA GLY A 3 -6.42 -5.36 -0.69
C GLY A 3 -6.57 -4.77 -2.10
N TYR A 4 -7.62 -4.01 -2.37
CA TYR A 4 -7.75 -3.31 -3.66
C TYR A 4 -6.71 -2.19 -3.79
N LEU A 5 -6.48 -1.43 -2.71
CA LEU A 5 -5.48 -0.38 -2.67
C LEU A 5 -4.07 -0.96 -2.86
N ALA A 6 -3.73 -2.01 -2.13
CA ALA A 6 -2.45 -2.72 -2.26
C ALA A 6 -2.24 -3.28 -3.67
N MET A 7 -3.24 -3.95 -4.27
CA MET A 7 -3.17 -4.43 -5.65
C MET A 7 -2.90 -3.29 -6.65
N ARG A 8 -3.53 -2.13 -6.45
CA ARG A 8 -3.35 -0.97 -7.32
C ARG A 8 -1.99 -0.28 -7.12
N ILE A 9 -1.45 -0.30 -5.90
CA ILE A 9 -0.09 0.17 -5.58
C ILE A 9 0.94 -0.76 -6.25
N ALA A 10 0.81 -2.08 -6.06
CA ALA A 10 1.68 -3.08 -6.68
C ALA A 10 1.67 -2.99 -8.23
N ALA A 11 0.53 -2.65 -8.83
CA ALA A 11 0.42 -2.41 -10.27
C ALA A 11 0.95 -1.04 -10.74
N GLY A 12 1.52 -0.22 -9.85
CA GLY A 12 2.02 1.14 -10.14
C GLY A 12 0.91 2.13 -10.53
N LYS A 13 -0.35 1.83 -10.21
CA LYS A 13 -1.52 2.66 -10.56
C LYS A 13 -1.93 3.62 -9.44
N LEU A 14 -1.37 3.43 -8.24
CA LEU A 14 -1.54 4.30 -7.09
C LEU A 14 -0.18 4.47 -6.40
N ASP A 15 0.03 5.66 -5.86
CA ASP A 15 1.19 5.97 -5.05
C ASP A 15 0.93 5.60 -3.59
N TYR A 16 1.86 4.86 -2.97
CA TYR A 16 1.70 4.39 -1.59
C TYR A 16 1.52 5.55 -0.60
N THR A 17 2.38 6.57 -0.68
CA THR A 17 2.33 7.77 0.19
C THR A 17 1.00 8.52 0.07
N ALA A 18 0.49 8.70 -1.15
CA ALA A 18 -0.81 9.34 -1.36
C ALA A 18 -1.98 8.51 -0.81
N VAL A 19 -1.89 7.17 -0.93
CA VAL A 19 -2.93 6.26 -0.42
C VAL A 19 -2.98 6.28 1.10
N ILE A 20 -1.84 6.17 1.79
CA ILE A 20 -1.79 6.17 3.25
C ILE A 20 -2.16 7.54 3.83
N ALA A 21 -1.84 8.64 3.14
CA ALA A 21 -2.24 9.98 3.57
C ALA A 21 -3.77 10.17 3.48
N ARG A 22 -4.41 9.61 2.46
CA ARG A 22 -5.85 9.69 2.25
C ARG A 22 -6.64 8.68 3.09
N TYR A 23 -6.07 7.50 3.30
CA TYR A 23 -6.69 6.38 3.99
C TYR A 23 -5.77 5.79 5.07
N PRO A 24 -5.43 6.59 6.11
CA PRO A 24 -4.50 6.14 7.15
C PRO A 24 -5.00 4.90 7.90
N GLN A 25 -6.31 4.71 7.98
CA GLN A 25 -6.92 3.53 8.61
C GLN A 25 -6.58 2.21 7.92
N PHE A 26 -6.16 2.23 6.64
CA PHE A 26 -5.81 1.02 5.89
C PHE A 26 -4.30 0.78 5.82
N LYS A 27 -3.46 1.65 6.41
CA LYS A 27 -2.00 1.54 6.30
C LYS A 27 -1.49 0.16 6.74
N ALA A 28 -1.82 -0.27 7.96
CA ALA A 28 -1.32 -1.54 8.49
C ALA A 28 -1.71 -2.75 7.62
N ASP A 29 -2.94 -2.76 7.10
CA ASP A 29 -3.43 -3.83 6.23
C ASP A 29 -2.73 -3.79 4.86
N ILE A 30 -2.54 -2.60 4.27
CA ILE A 30 -1.83 -2.41 2.99
C ILE A 30 -0.38 -2.87 3.13
N ASP A 31 0.30 -2.45 4.21
CA ASP A 31 1.68 -2.84 4.50
C ASP A 31 1.80 -4.36 4.60
N THR A 32 0.91 -4.99 5.36
CA THR A 32 0.88 -6.45 5.52
C THR A 32 0.71 -7.16 4.17
N ILE A 33 -0.18 -6.66 3.30
CA ILE A 33 -0.42 -7.25 1.99
C ILE A 33 0.79 -7.06 1.07
N LEU A 34 1.33 -5.84 0.98
CA LEU A 34 2.51 -5.56 0.15
C LEU A 34 3.73 -6.37 0.61
N ILE A 35 3.94 -6.54 1.92
CA ILE A 35 5.02 -7.38 2.46
C ILE A 35 4.82 -8.85 2.07
N ASN A 36 3.61 -9.38 2.27
CA ASN A 36 3.30 -10.79 1.95
C ASN A 36 3.44 -11.08 0.45
N ASP A 37 3.10 -10.11 -0.40
CA ASP A 37 3.18 -10.23 -1.85
C ASP A 37 4.60 -9.92 -2.40
N GLY A 38 5.53 -9.51 -1.54
CA GLY A 38 6.92 -9.25 -1.91
C GLY A 38 7.20 -7.86 -2.48
N PHE A 39 6.27 -6.91 -2.33
CA PHE A 39 6.35 -5.51 -2.79
C PHE A 39 6.71 -4.53 -1.64
N GLN A 40 7.49 -4.99 -0.67
CA GLN A 40 7.89 -4.17 0.50
C GLN A 40 8.69 -2.92 0.11
N GLU A 41 9.36 -2.93 -1.05
CA GLU A 41 10.10 -1.79 -1.60
C GLU A 41 9.20 -0.62 -2.01
N LEU A 42 7.90 -0.87 -2.21
CA LEU A 42 6.91 0.18 -2.48
C LEU A 42 6.46 0.90 -1.21
N ILE A 43 6.77 0.36 -0.03
CA ILE A 43 6.47 0.96 1.26
C ILE A 43 7.56 2.00 1.55
N VAL A 44 7.23 3.25 1.28
CA VAL A 44 8.12 4.37 1.59
C VAL A 44 7.85 4.81 3.04
N GLU A 45 8.80 4.58 3.93
CA GLU A 45 8.82 5.26 5.23
C GLU A 45 9.19 6.73 4.96
N ALA A 46 8.19 7.61 5.04
CA ALA A 46 8.38 9.05 5.03
C ALA A 46 8.68 9.57 6.44
#